data_AF-A0A3N6GY40-F1
#
_entry.id   AF-A0A3N6GY40-F1
#
_cell.length_a   1.000
_cell.length_b   1.000
_cell.length_c   1.000
_cell.angle_alpha   90.00
_cell.angle_beta   90.00
_cell.angle_gamma   90.00
#
_symmetry.space_group_name_H-M   'P 1'
#
loop_
_entity.id
_entity.type
_entity.pdbx_description
1 polymer ?
#
loop_
_entity_poly.entity_id
_entity_poly.type
_entity_poly.pdbx_seq_one_letter_code
_entity_poly.pdbx_strand_id
1 'polypeptide(L)' 'MRLCTVTSFVGVPGVAVPTGVVEGLPCGVQIVGRAFREDLCLEAAQAIENRLGVLTPVDPRVGGRAA' A
#
# COMPACT_ATOMS: atom_id res chain seq x y z
N MET A 1 -11.39 -4.15 4.97
CA MET A 1 -10.57 -5.39 4.89
C MET A 1 -11.17 -6.48 3.98
N ARG A 2 -12.22 -6.22 3.17
CA ARG A 2 -12.86 -7.28 2.35
C ARG A 2 -11.98 -7.82 1.22
N LEU A 3 -11.10 -6.98 0.66
CA LEU A 3 -10.23 -7.36 -0.46
C LEU A 3 -9.06 -8.25 -0.03
N CYS A 4 -8.51 -8.04 1.17
CA CYS A 4 -7.38 -8.83 1.65
C CYS A 4 -7.75 -10.29 1.94
N THR A 5 -8.98 -10.55 2.39
CA THR A 5 -9.44 -11.91 2.70
C THR A 5 -9.34 -12.84 1.50
N VAL A 6 -9.79 -12.39 0.33
CA VAL A 6 -9.77 -13.19 -0.90
C VAL A 6 -8.33 -13.41 -1.37
N THR A 7 -7.50 -12.37 -1.38
CA THR A 7 -6.10 -12.49 -1.84
C THR A 7 -5.26 -13.39 -0.95
N SER A 8 -5.44 -13.29 0.38
CA SER A 8 -4.75 -14.17 1.33
C SER A 8 -5.20 -15.62 1.21
N PHE A 9 -6.51 -15.87 1.00
CA PHE A 9 -7.03 -17.23 0.87
C PHE A 9 -6.56 -17.90 -0.42
N VAL A 10 -6.52 -17.17 -1.52
CA VAL A 10 -6.08 -17.69 -2.83
C VAL A 10 -4.54 -17.70 -2.95
N GLY A 11 -3.82 -17.04 -2.05
CA GLY A 11 -2.36 -17.05 -2.01
C GLY A 11 -1.70 -16.23 -3.13
N VAL A 12 -2.37 -15.18 -3.60
CA VAL A 12 -1.84 -14.28 -4.64
C VAL A 12 -1.19 -13.04 -4.03
N PRO A 13 -0.14 -12.48 -4.67
CA PRO A 13 0.53 -11.30 -4.15
C PRO A 13 -0.37 -10.07 -4.25
N GLY A 14 -0.25 -9.17 -3.28
CA GLY A 14 -0.88 -7.87 -3.33
C GLY A 14 -0.09 -6.79 -2.60
N VAL A 15 -0.19 -5.56 -3.08
CA VAL A 15 0.49 -4.38 -2.52
C VAL A 15 -0.54 -3.28 -2.27
N ALA A 16 -0.55 -2.73 -1.07
CA ALA A 16 -1.36 -1.56 -0.74
C ALA A 16 -0.52 -0.29 -0.95
N VAL A 17 -1.03 0.65 -1.74
CA VAL A 17 -0.32 1.89 -2.08
C VAL A 17 -1.19 3.10 -1.70
N PRO A 18 -0.70 4.01 -0.84
CA PRO A 18 -1.38 5.27 -0.56
C PRO A 18 -1.49 6.14 -1.81
N THR A 19 -2.62 6.83 -1.99
CA THR A 19 -2.87 7.67 -3.18
C THR A 19 -3.29 9.11 -2.85
N GLY A 20 -3.29 9.49 -1.57
CA GLY A 20 -3.60 10.83 -1.13
C GLY A 20 -4.58 10.88 0.04
N VAL A 21 -5.07 12.08 0.31
CA VAL A 21 -6.09 12.35 1.31
C VAL A 21 -7.28 12.97 0.60
N VAL A 22 -8.46 12.38 0.77
CA VAL A 22 -9.73 12.88 0.22
C VAL A 22 -10.63 13.20 1.40
N GLU A 23 -11.12 14.45 1.48
CA GLU A 23 -11.97 14.92 2.58
C GLU A 23 -11.37 14.69 3.98
N GLY A 24 -10.04 14.81 4.09
CA GLY A 24 -9.31 14.59 5.35
C GLY A 24 -9.08 13.11 5.70
N LEU A 25 -9.49 12.16 4.85
CA LEU A 25 -9.31 10.73 5.07
C LEU A 25 -8.23 10.14 4.13
N PRO A 26 -7.29 9.34 4.63
CA PRO A 26 -6.27 8.70 3.80
C PRO A 26 -6.93 7.67 2.87
N CYS A 27 -6.54 7.74 1.61
CA CYS A 27 -7.01 6.87 0.54
C CYS A 27 -5.85 6.09 -0.06
N GLY A 28 -6.15 4.93 -0.62
CA GLY A 28 -5.18 4.07 -1.27
C GLY A 28 -5.82 3.01 -2.14
N VAL A 29 -4.99 2.31 -2.89
CA VAL A 29 -5.40 1.20 -3.78
C VAL A 29 -4.73 -0.10 -3.35
N GLN A 30 -5.36 -1.23 -3.66
CA GLN A 30 -4.76 -2.55 -3.54
C GLN A 30 -4.48 -3.09 -4.94
N ILE A 31 -3.20 -3.25 -5.27
CA ILE A 31 -2.74 -3.93 -6.48
C ILE A 31 -2.72 -5.42 -6.17
N VAL A 32 -3.25 -6.25 -7.07
CA VAL A 32 -3.25 -7.71 -6.94
C VAL A 32 -2.66 -8.31 -8.20
N GLY A 33 -1.65 -9.17 -8.02
CA GLY A 33 -0.93 -9.80 -9.12
C GLY A 33 -1.31 -11.26 -9.31
N ARG A 34 -0.73 -11.87 -10.35
CA ARG A 34 -0.72 -13.33 -10.49
C ARG A 34 0.25 -13.95 -9.49
N ALA A 35 0.07 -15.24 -9.19
CA ALA A 35 0.98 -15.98 -8.32
C ALA A 35 2.45 -15.82 -8.76
N PHE A 36 3.35 -15.61 -7.79
CA PHE A 36 4.80 -15.45 -7.98
C PHE A 36 5.22 -14.25 -8.84
N ARG A 37 4.35 -13.23 -8.97
CA ARG A 37 4.61 -11.99 -9.70
C ARG A 37 4.60 -10.76 -8.80
N GLU A 38 5.25 -10.88 -7.65
CA GLU A 38 5.50 -9.76 -6.73
C GLU A 38 6.28 -8.64 -7.43
N ASP A 39 7.15 -8.98 -8.38
CA ASP A 39 7.90 -8.05 -9.24
C ASP A 39 6.97 -7.04 -9.91
N LEU A 40 5.90 -7.52 -10.56
CA LEU A 40 4.95 -6.65 -11.26
C LEU A 40 4.09 -5.82 -10.30
N CYS A 41 3.72 -6.39 -9.15
CA CYS A 41 2.98 -5.64 -8.14
C CYS A 41 3.79 -4.47 -7.60
N LEU A 42 5.08 -4.69 -7.36
CA LEU A 42 6.00 -3.66 -6.87
C LEU A 42 6.34 -2.64 -7.97
N GLU A 43 6.51 -3.07 -9.23
CA GLU A 43 6.68 -2.16 -10.37
C GLU A 43 5.46 -1.24 -10.53
N ALA A 44 4.25 -1.80 -10.46
CA ALA A 44 3.02 -1.02 -10.52
C ALA A 44 2.88 -0.07 -9.33
N ALA A 45 3.27 -0.50 -8.12
CA ALA A 45 3.28 0.37 -6.94
C ALA A 45 4.26 1.54 -7.12
N GLN A 46 5.48 1.26 -7.59
CA GLN A 46 6.48 2.28 -7.90
C GLN A 46 5.98 3.26 -8.96
N ALA A 47 5.26 2.78 -9.98
CA ALA A 47 4.67 3.66 -10.99
C ALA A 47 3.62 4.62 -10.41
N ILE A 48 2.87 4.20 -9.39
CA ILE A 48 1.94 5.07 -8.66
C ILE A 48 2.72 6.08 -7.81
N GLU A 49 3.69 5.64 -7.02
CA GLU A 49 4.52 6.50 -6.17
C GLU A 49 5.30 7.54 -7.00
N ASN A 50 5.81 7.16 -8.17
CA ASN A 50 6.48 8.09 -9.08
C ASN A 50 5.57 9.24 -9.55
N ARG A 51 4.25 9.01 -9.59
CA ARG A 51 3.26 10.01 -10.03
C ARG A 51 2.68 10.81 -8.88
N LEU A 52 2.52 10.20 -7.70
CA LEU A 52 1.81 10.79 -6.55
C LEU A 52 2.73 11.17 -5.38
N GLY A 53 3.98 10.73 -5.40
CA GLY A 53 4.92 10.79 -4.29
C GLY A 53 4.81 9.60 -3.33
N VAL A 54 5.80 9.50 -2.43
CA VAL A 54 5.74 8.57 -1.30
C VAL A 54 4.96 9.25 -0.18
N LEU A 55 3.74 8.76 0.06
CA LEU A 55 2.81 9.38 1.00
C LEU A 55 2.75 8.57 2.28
N THR A 56 3.08 9.20 3.40
CA THR A 56 2.96 8.59 4.73
C THR A 56 1.71 9.16 5.41
N PRO A 57 0.65 8.35 5.62
CA PRO A 57 -0.58 8.83 6.28
C PRO A 57 -0.41 9.20 7.76
N VAL A 58 0.74 8.88 8.34
CA VAL A 58 1.11 9.16 9.73
C VAL A 58 2.47 9.81 9.76
N ASP A 59 2.62 10.85 10.56
CA ASP A 59 3.94 11.43 10.83
C ASP A 59 4.67 10.51 11.83
N PRO A 60 5.83 9.92 11.48
CA PRO A 60 6.54 9.04 12.39
C PRO A 60 7.05 9.82 13.60
N ARG A 61 6.77 9.33 14.81
CA ARG A 61 7.30 9.95 16.04
C ARG A 61 8.82 9.80 16.07
N VAL A 62 9.53 10.91 15.95
CA VAL A 62 11.00 10.96 16.05
C VAL A 62 11.41 10.99 17.53
N GLY A 63 11.27 9.86 18.24
CA GLY A 63 11.77 9.74 19.61
C GLY A 63 10.78 9.12 20.59
N GLY A 64 10.92 7.81 20.81
CA GLY A 64 10.29 7.08 21.90
C GLY A 64 11.30 6.17 22.57
N ARG A 65 12.18 6.73 23.41
CA ARG A 65 12.63 5.96 24.58
C ARG A 65 11.48 6.04 25.57
N ALA A 66 10.92 4.89 25.88
CA ALA A 66 10.00 4.73 26.99
C ALA A 66 10.66 5.29 28.25
N ALA A 67 10.02 6.29 28.85
CA ALA A 67 10.21 6.68 30.23
C ALA A 67 8.89 6.36 30.95
#